data_AF-A0A7S0U7V0-F1
#
_entry.id   AF-A0A7S0U7V0-F1
#
_cell.length_a   1.000
_cell.length_b   1.000
_cell.length_c   1.000
_cell.angle_alpha   90.00
_cell.angle_beta   90.00
_cell.angle_gamma   90.00
#
_symmetry.space_group_name_H-M   'P 1'
#
loop_
_entity.id
_entity.type
_entity.pdbx_description
1 polymer ?
#
loop_
_entity_poly.entity_id
_entity_poly.type
_entity_poly.pdbx_seq_one_letter_code
_entity_poly.pdbx_strand_id
1 'polypeptide(L)'
;VEGIVVYPARHHVTPEEEMKRACRDIRSEMVQRTAALRQEGEAEAAHRLETRVKADLAAMEEVGYCSGMENYSRHLAGRAAGEPPETLVHYFQRAFGGSDQWLLVVDESHVTVPQLKGMWGADRARKLSLVKHGFRLPSALDNRPLDGEEFWEAAPQTLFVSATPGDLE
;
A
#
# COMPACT_ATOMS: atom_id res chain seq x y z
N VAL A 1 -12.20 13.84 -35.26
CA VAL A 1 -11.37 13.20 -34.22
C VAL A 1 -11.47 11.70 -34.46
N GLU A 2 -10.36 11.04 -34.80
CA GLU A 2 -10.33 9.62 -35.19
C GLU A 2 -10.41 8.66 -33.98
N GLY A 3 -10.26 9.18 -32.75
CA GLY A 3 -10.51 8.45 -31.51
C GLY A 3 -10.24 9.32 -30.29
N ILE A 4 -10.92 9.03 -29.18
CA ILE A 4 -10.67 9.65 -27.87
C ILE A 4 -10.46 8.52 -26.87
N VAL A 5 -9.36 8.55 -26.13
CA VAL A 5 -9.11 7.66 -24.99
C VAL A 5 -9.51 8.40 -23.72
N VAL A 6 -10.46 7.82 -22.98
CA VAL A 6 -10.92 8.37 -21.70
C VAL A 6 -10.40 7.47 -20.59
N TYR A 7 -9.53 8.04 -19.75
CA TYR A 7 -8.98 7.34 -18.59
C TYR A 7 -9.92 7.45 -17.38
N PRO A 8 -9.85 6.49 -16.44
CA PRO A 8 -10.58 6.59 -15.18
C PRO A 8 -10.28 7.90 -14.44
N ALA A 9 -11.29 8.52 -13.87
CA ALA A 9 -11.13 9.74 -13.06
C ALA A 9 -10.40 9.49 -11.73
N ARG A 10 -10.20 8.22 -11.33
CA ARG A 10 -9.51 7.80 -10.11
C ARG A 10 -8.70 6.53 -10.38
N HIS A 11 -7.56 6.39 -9.71
CA HIS A 11 -6.70 5.21 -9.81
C HIS A 11 -7.26 3.97 -9.10
N HIS A 12 -8.21 4.14 -8.17
CA HIS A 12 -8.86 3.04 -7.45
C HIS A 12 -10.34 3.02 -7.80
N VAL A 13 -10.72 2.11 -8.71
CA VAL A 13 -12.11 1.79 -9.03
C VAL A 13 -12.30 0.32 -8.75
N THR A 14 -13.01 0.00 -7.67
CA THR A 14 -13.26 -1.39 -7.25
C THR A 14 -14.68 -1.77 -7.68
N PRO A 15 -14.86 -2.83 -8.50
CA PRO A 15 -16.16 -3.38 -8.83
C PRO A 15 -16.97 -3.74 -7.58
N GLU A 16 -18.31 -3.69 -7.67
CA GLU A 16 -19.20 -3.92 -6.52
C GLU A 16 -18.97 -5.30 -5.86
N GLU A 17 -18.79 -6.35 -6.65
CA GLU A 17 -18.54 -7.70 -6.12
C GLU A 17 -17.18 -7.82 -5.41
N GLU A 18 -16.16 -7.11 -5.90
CA GLU A 18 -14.86 -7.03 -5.24
C GLU A 18 -14.95 -6.24 -3.93
N MET A 19 -15.75 -5.17 -3.89
CA MET A 19 -16.03 -4.40 -2.68
C MET A 19 -16.71 -5.28 -1.62
N LYS A 20 -17.75 -6.04 -1.99
CA LYS A 20 -18.44 -6.96 -1.07
C LYS A 20 -17.48 -8.01 -0.50
N ARG A 21 -16.58 -8.55 -1.31
CA ARG A 21 -15.53 -9.48 -0.86
C ARG A 21 -14.59 -8.79 0.13
N ALA A 22 -14.04 -7.63 -0.23
CA ALA A 22 -13.13 -6.88 0.63
C ALA A 22 -13.77 -6.55 1.99
N CYS A 23 -15.04 -6.11 2.02
CA CYS A 23 -15.76 -5.86 3.27
C CYS A 23 -15.87 -7.11 4.16
N ARG A 24 -16.07 -8.30 3.59
CA ARG A 24 -16.07 -9.57 4.36
C ARG A 24 -14.69 -9.85 4.96
N ASP A 25 -13.63 -9.69 4.18
CA ASP A 25 -12.26 -9.99 4.60
C ASP A 25 -11.79 -9.00 5.68
N ILE A 26 -12.10 -7.71 5.54
CA ILE A 26 -11.86 -6.66 6.53
C ILE A 26 -12.59 -6.98 7.84
N ARG A 27 -13.87 -7.38 7.76
CA ARG A 27 -14.68 -7.73 8.93
C ARG A 27 -14.09 -8.94 9.67
N SER A 28 -13.61 -9.94 8.93
CA SER A 28 -12.94 -11.12 9.50
C SER A 28 -11.65 -10.74 10.23
N GLU A 29 -10.78 -9.94 9.61
CA GLU A 29 -9.54 -9.46 10.23
C GLU A 29 -9.82 -8.62 11.49
N MET A 30 -10.85 -7.75 11.45
CA MET A 30 -11.28 -6.98 12.61
C MET A 30 -11.69 -7.86 13.78
N VAL A 31 -12.50 -8.90 13.54
CA VAL A 31 -12.94 -9.83 14.60
C VAL A 31 -11.73 -10.53 15.23
N GLN A 32 -10.81 -11.03 14.40
CA GLN A 32 -9.60 -11.70 14.89
C GLN A 32 -8.71 -10.74 15.69
N ARG A 33 -8.43 -9.55 15.16
CA ARG A 33 -7.53 -8.59 15.83
C ARG A 33 -8.11 -8.04 17.12
N THR A 34 -9.41 -7.73 17.15
CA THR A 34 -10.06 -7.22 18.38
C THR A 34 -10.14 -8.29 19.46
N ALA A 35 -10.30 -9.57 19.11
CA ALA A 35 -10.19 -10.68 20.06
C ALA A 35 -8.78 -10.79 20.65
N ALA A 36 -7.74 -10.72 19.80
CA ALA A 36 -6.34 -10.73 20.25
C ALA A 36 -6.03 -9.57 21.19
N LEU A 37 -6.40 -8.33 20.83
CA LEU A 37 -6.21 -7.15 21.68
C LEU A 37 -6.89 -7.30 23.05
N ARG A 38 -8.11 -7.87 23.11
CA ARG A 38 -8.80 -8.14 24.38
C ARG A 38 -8.07 -9.17 25.24
N GLN A 39 -7.52 -10.22 24.63
CA GLN A 39 -6.70 -11.21 25.33
C GLN A 39 -5.38 -10.64 25.83
N GLU A 40 -4.81 -9.67 25.11
CA GLU A 40 -3.61 -8.91 25.49
C GLU A 40 -3.87 -7.89 26.63
N GLY A 41 -5.12 -7.73 27.08
CA GLY A 41 -5.51 -6.73 28.09
C GLY A 41 -5.75 -5.32 27.52
N GLU A 42 -5.67 -5.15 26.21
CA GLU A 42 -5.77 -3.87 25.48
C GLU A 42 -7.22 -3.59 25.05
N ALA A 43 -8.16 -3.63 26.01
CA ALA A 43 -9.60 -3.52 25.73
C ALA A 43 -10.00 -2.18 25.07
N GLU A 44 -9.35 -1.08 25.44
CA GLU A 44 -9.59 0.23 24.81
C GLU A 44 -9.12 0.26 23.35
N ALA A 45 -7.95 -0.32 23.06
CA ALA A 45 -7.46 -0.43 21.68
C ALA A 45 -8.39 -1.30 20.83
N ALA A 46 -8.91 -2.41 21.39
CA ALA A 46 -9.90 -3.26 20.72
C ALA A 46 -11.19 -2.49 20.41
N HIS A 47 -11.73 -1.75 21.37
CA HIS A 47 -12.95 -0.96 21.19
C HIS A 47 -12.77 0.16 20.15
N ARG A 48 -11.62 0.84 20.19
CA ARG A 48 -11.23 1.87 19.22
C ARG A 48 -11.19 1.32 17.80
N LEU A 49 -10.51 0.19 17.62
CA LEU A 49 -10.37 -0.48 16.34
C LEU A 49 -11.73 -0.92 15.80
N GLU A 50 -12.53 -1.57 16.62
CA GLU A 50 -13.85 -2.07 16.23
C GLU A 50 -14.78 -0.94 15.80
N THR A 51 -14.85 0.14 16.59
CA THR A 51 -15.70 1.31 16.27
C THR A 51 -15.27 1.94 14.94
N ARG A 52 -13.97 2.14 14.75
CA ARG A 52 -13.41 2.72 13.52
C ARG A 52 -13.74 1.86 12.29
N VAL A 53 -13.44 0.56 12.35
CA VAL A 53 -13.59 -0.33 11.20
C VAL A 53 -15.07 -0.54 10.86
N LYS A 54 -15.97 -0.63 11.85
CA LYS A 54 -17.41 -0.73 11.59
C LYS A 54 -17.96 0.52 10.88
N ALA A 55 -17.51 1.71 11.27
CA ALA A 55 -17.92 2.95 10.61
C ALA A 55 -17.38 3.02 9.17
N ASP A 56 -16.13 2.64 8.95
CA ASP A 56 -15.53 2.60 7.62
C ASP A 56 -16.25 1.54 6.73
N LEU A 57 -16.56 0.35 7.26
CA LEU A 57 -17.31 -0.70 6.56
C LEU A 57 -18.72 -0.24 6.15
N ALA A 58 -19.46 0.43 7.04
CA ALA A 58 -20.77 0.97 6.72
C ALA A 58 -20.69 1.99 5.57
N ALA A 59 -19.71 2.90 5.59
CA ALA A 59 -19.50 3.86 4.52
C ALA A 59 -19.12 3.19 3.19
N MET A 60 -18.32 2.13 3.21
CA MET A 60 -18.00 1.34 2.03
C MET A 60 -19.22 0.61 1.45
N GLU A 61 -20.07 0.03 2.32
CA GLU A 61 -21.27 -0.71 1.91
C GLU A 61 -22.38 0.23 1.38
N GLU A 62 -22.52 1.44 1.93
CA GLU A 62 -23.57 2.40 1.55
C GLU A 62 -23.17 3.34 0.41
N VAL A 63 -21.96 3.90 0.47
CA VAL A 63 -21.49 4.99 -0.41
C VAL A 63 -20.41 4.51 -1.39
N GLY A 64 -19.84 3.32 -1.16
CA GLY A 64 -18.75 2.79 -1.98
C GLY A 64 -17.37 3.37 -1.65
N TYR A 65 -17.26 4.26 -0.66
CA TYR A 65 -15.97 4.81 -0.21
C TYR A 65 -16.00 5.22 1.27
N CYS A 66 -14.82 5.25 1.90
CA CYS A 66 -14.64 5.80 3.24
C CYS A 66 -13.37 6.68 3.32
N SER A 67 -13.28 7.51 4.36
CA SER A 67 -12.05 8.27 4.61
C SER A 67 -10.94 7.34 5.08
N GLY A 68 -9.79 7.37 4.41
CA GLY A 68 -8.68 6.48 4.71
C GLY A 68 -8.79 5.09 4.07
N MET A 69 -9.54 4.96 2.97
CA MET A 69 -9.74 3.71 2.24
C MET A 69 -8.43 3.03 1.82
N GLU A 70 -7.36 3.79 1.63
CA GLU A 70 -6.02 3.27 1.30
C GLU A 70 -5.46 2.32 2.36
N ASN A 71 -5.92 2.42 3.63
CA ASN A 71 -5.52 1.49 4.69
C ASN A 71 -6.12 0.10 4.54
N TYR A 72 -7.04 -0.09 3.58
CA TYR A 72 -7.65 -1.37 3.22
C TYR A 72 -7.20 -1.84 1.83
N SER A 73 -6.17 -1.21 1.24
CA SER A 73 -5.75 -1.43 -0.14
C SER A 73 -5.44 -2.89 -0.47
N ARG A 74 -4.84 -3.65 0.47
CA ARG A 74 -4.63 -5.10 0.30
C ARG A 74 -5.93 -5.85 0.06
N HIS A 75 -6.92 -5.64 0.92
CA HIS A 75 -8.23 -6.31 0.83
C HIS A 75 -8.97 -5.92 -0.43
N LEU A 76 -8.96 -4.63 -0.76
CA LEU A 76 -9.59 -4.08 -1.96
C LEU A 76 -8.98 -4.66 -3.24
N ALA A 77 -7.65 -4.74 -3.30
CA ALA A 77 -6.93 -5.32 -4.43
C ALA A 77 -6.94 -6.86 -4.44
N GLY A 78 -7.35 -7.51 -3.35
CA GLY A 78 -7.31 -8.96 -3.23
C GLY A 78 -5.93 -9.58 -3.17
N ARG A 79 -4.92 -8.79 -2.80
CA ARG A 79 -3.53 -9.25 -2.65
C ARG A 79 -3.36 -10.12 -1.40
N ALA A 80 -2.35 -10.98 -1.42
CA ALA A 80 -1.92 -11.73 -0.26
C ALA A 80 -1.29 -10.81 0.81
N ALA A 81 -1.24 -11.26 2.06
CA ALA A 81 -0.55 -10.53 3.12
C ALA A 81 0.96 -10.43 2.84
N GLY A 82 1.53 -9.24 3.01
CA GLY A 82 2.94 -8.97 2.69
C GLY A 82 3.25 -8.70 1.22
N GLU A 83 2.34 -9.00 0.30
CA GLU A 83 2.54 -8.81 -1.14
C GLU A 83 2.84 -7.34 -1.48
N PRO A 84 3.85 -7.06 -2.33
CA PRO A 84 4.23 -5.70 -2.67
C PRO A 84 3.06 -4.91 -3.28
N PRO A 85 2.95 -3.60 -3.00
CA PRO A 85 1.95 -2.76 -3.63
C PRO A 85 2.32 -2.45 -5.08
N GLU A 86 1.30 -2.28 -5.92
CA GLU A 86 1.50 -1.72 -7.25
C GLU A 86 1.93 -0.25 -7.16
N THR A 87 2.88 0.12 -8.00
CA THR A 87 3.47 1.47 -8.07
C THR A 87 3.63 1.90 -9.52
N LEU A 88 4.09 3.13 -9.75
CA LEU A 88 4.39 3.63 -11.08
C LEU A 88 5.35 2.72 -11.86
N VAL A 89 6.32 2.09 -11.18
CA VAL A 89 7.29 1.17 -11.80
C VAL A 89 6.58 0.01 -12.52
N HIS A 90 5.54 -0.53 -11.90
CA HIS A 90 4.73 -1.62 -12.47
C HIS A 90 3.94 -1.17 -13.70
N TYR A 91 3.53 0.10 -13.78
CA TYR A 91 2.90 0.65 -14.99
C TYR A 91 3.89 0.69 -16.16
N PHE A 92 5.15 1.07 -15.92
CA PHE A 92 6.19 1.03 -16.95
C PHE A 92 6.45 -0.40 -17.41
N GLN A 93 6.63 -1.34 -16.48
CA GLN A 93 6.80 -2.75 -16.82
C GLN A 93 5.66 -3.28 -17.72
N ARG A 94 4.41 -2.97 -17.38
CA ARG A 94 3.23 -3.37 -18.17
C ARG A 94 3.18 -2.67 -19.53
N ALA A 95 3.47 -1.37 -19.58
CA ALA A 95 3.39 -0.58 -20.80
C ALA A 95 4.47 -0.96 -21.82
N PHE A 96 5.68 -1.28 -21.36
CA PHE A 96 6.84 -1.59 -22.21
C PHE A 96 7.13 -3.09 -22.34
N GLY A 97 6.35 -3.95 -21.67
CA GLY A 97 6.41 -5.41 -21.86
C GLY A 97 7.52 -6.11 -21.08
N GLY A 98 8.13 -5.45 -20.10
CA GLY A 98 9.18 -6.03 -19.26
C GLY A 98 9.92 -4.98 -18.43
N SER A 99 10.60 -5.43 -17.37
CA SER A 99 11.39 -4.55 -16.48
C SER A 99 12.67 -4.02 -17.13
N ASP A 100 13.14 -4.66 -18.19
CA ASP A 100 14.34 -4.32 -18.95
C ASP A 100 14.04 -3.46 -20.20
N GLN A 101 12.77 -3.14 -20.46
CA GLN A 101 12.32 -2.40 -21.65
C GLN A 101 12.12 -0.90 -21.41
N TRP A 102 12.53 -0.40 -20.24
CA TRP A 102 12.47 1.01 -19.87
C TRP A 102 13.69 1.36 -19.02
N LEU A 103 14.05 2.65 -18.98
CA LEU A 103 15.22 3.14 -18.28
C LEU A 103 14.79 4.00 -17.08
N LEU A 104 15.31 3.69 -15.90
CA LEU A 104 15.26 4.57 -14.74
C LEU A 104 16.52 5.45 -14.72
N VAL A 105 16.36 6.76 -14.57
CA VAL A 105 17.47 7.68 -14.30
C VAL A 105 17.31 8.23 -12.89
N VAL A 106 18.33 8.02 -12.05
CA VAL A 106 18.33 8.48 -10.65
C VAL A 106 19.27 9.68 -10.55
N ASP A 107 18.67 10.86 -10.50
CA ASP A 107 19.38 12.12 -10.27
C ASP A 107 19.80 12.27 -8.80
N GLU A 108 20.94 12.91 -8.59
CA GLU A 108 21.64 13.02 -7.29
C GLU A 108 21.60 11.71 -6.48
N SER A 109 22.02 10.63 -7.15
CA SER A 109 21.91 9.24 -6.67
C SER A 109 22.47 9.01 -5.26
N HIS A 110 23.58 9.66 -4.90
CA HIS A 110 24.15 9.62 -3.55
C HIS A 110 23.21 10.08 -2.43
N VAL A 111 22.18 10.89 -2.73
CA VAL A 111 21.11 11.30 -1.81
C VAL A 111 19.84 10.48 -2.05
N THR A 112 19.44 10.31 -3.31
CA THR A 112 18.18 9.68 -3.69
C THR A 112 18.11 8.20 -3.31
N VAL A 113 19.20 7.44 -3.48
CA VAL A 113 19.25 6.00 -3.16
C VAL A 113 19.07 5.75 -1.65
N PRO A 114 19.81 6.42 -0.74
CA PRO A 114 19.54 6.31 0.69
C PRO A 114 18.11 6.71 1.08
N GLN A 115 17.55 7.73 0.43
CA GLN A 115 16.18 8.17 0.69
C GLN A 115 15.17 7.07 0.36
N LEU A 116 15.24 6.48 -0.84
CA LEU A 116 14.36 5.38 -1.27
C LEU A 116 14.41 4.21 -0.28
N LYS A 117 15.63 3.82 0.14
CA LYS A 117 15.83 2.75 1.12
C LYS A 117 15.19 3.05 2.48
N GLY A 118 15.18 4.32 2.89
CA GLY A 118 14.63 4.75 4.18
C GLY A 118 13.09 4.82 4.24
N MET A 119 12.42 4.92 3.10
CA MET A 119 10.97 5.16 3.05
C MET A 119 10.15 4.04 3.70
N TRP A 120 10.46 2.79 3.38
CA TRP A 120 9.75 1.61 3.92
C TRP A 120 9.88 1.52 5.44
N GLY A 121 11.10 1.67 5.96
CA GLY A 121 11.37 1.58 7.39
C GLY A 121 10.62 2.65 8.20
N ALA A 122 10.65 3.90 7.72
CA ALA A 122 9.98 5.03 8.36
C ALA A 122 8.45 4.86 8.36
N ASP A 123 7.86 4.48 7.22
CA ASP A 123 6.43 4.26 7.11
C ASP A 123 5.96 3.08 7.98
N ARG A 124 6.69 1.97 7.96
CA ARG A 124 6.40 0.78 8.78
C ARG A 124 6.44 1.09 10.27
N ALA A 125 7.45 1.82 10.74
CA ALA A 125 7.57 2.20 12.16
C ALA A 125 6.36 3.01 12.64
N ARG A 126 5.94 4.00 11.84
CA ARG A 126 4.75 4.82 12.13
C ARG A 126 3.47 3.97 12.16
N LYS A 127 3.26 3.11 11.15
CA LYS A 127 2.07 2.26 11.07
C LYS A 127 2.01 1.20 12.15
N LEU A 128 3.14 0.62 12.56
CA LEU A 128 3.20 -0.33 13.68
C LEU A 128 2.66 0.28 14.97
N SER A 129 2.98 1.54 15.25
CA SER A 129 2.41 2.26 16.40
C SER A 129 0.88 2.38 16.31
N LEU A 130 0.36 2.77 15.13
CA LEU A 130 -1.09 2.87 14.90
C LEU A 130 -1.81 1.53 15.07
N VAL A 131 -1.23 0.44 14.57
CA VAL A 131 -1.78 -0.92 14.70
C VAL A 131 -1.73 -1.38 16.15
N LYS A 132 -0.61 -1.14 16.85
CA LYS A 132 -0.44 -1.48 18.26
C LYS A 132 -1.53 -0.84 19.12
N HIS A 133 -1.82 0.43 18.90
CA HIS A 133 -2.79 1.20 19.70
C HIS A 133 -4.24 1.14 19.17
N GLY A 134 -4.53 0.23 18.22
CA GLY A 134 -5.89 -0.03 17.73
C GLY A 134 -6.47 1.07 16.85
N PHE A 135 -5.64 1.89 16.20
CA PHE A 135 -6.10 2.90 15.23
C PHE A 135 -6.31 2.31 13.84
N ARG A 136 -5.59 1.24 13.48
CA ARG A 136 -5.63 0.59 12.16
C ARG A 136 -5.53 -0.94 12.30
N LEU A 137 -6.05 -1.65 11.29
CA LEU A 137 -5.86 -3.10 11.16
C LEU A 137 -4.40 -3.43 10.79
N PRO A 138 -3.92 -4.66 11.08
CA PRO A 138 -2.60 -5.12 10.65
C PRO A 138 -2.38 -4.99 9.14
N SER A 139 -3.41 -5.27 8.32
CA SER A 139 -3.40 -5.08 6.86
C SER A 139 -3.04 -3.67 6.39
N ALA A 140 -3.17 -2.65 7.23
CA ALA A 140 -2.72 -1.30 6.88
C ALA A 140 -1.21 -1.22 6.65
N LEU A 141 -0.42 -2.16 7.20
CA LEU A 141 1.03 -2.27 6.97
C LEU A 141 1.34 -2.66 5.52
N ASP A 142 0.42 -3.32 4.83
CA ASP A 142 0.58 -3.74 3.43
C ASP A 142 0.32 -2.57 2.45
N ASN A 143 -0.23 -1.45 2.95
CA ASN A 143 -0.30 -0.19 2.21
C ASN A 143 0.97 0.64 2.41
N ARG A 144 2.07 0.23 1.79
CA ARG A 144 3.42 0.75 2.05
C ARG A 144 4.12 1.20 0.76
N PRO A 145 5.25 1.93 0.82
CA PRO A 145 6.17 1.98 -0.31
C PRO A 145 6.80 0.58 -0.55
N LEU A 146 7.40 0.41 -1.73
CA LEU A 146 8.31 -0.70 -1.98
C LEU A 146 9.50 -0.58 -1.01
N ASP A 147 10.00 -1.71 -0.56
CA ASP A 147 11.33 -1.74 0.03
C ASP A 147 12.41 -1.61 -1.05
N GLY A 148 13.67 -1.51 -0.62
CA GLY A 148 14.78 -1.32 -1.54
C GLY A 148 14.97 -2.51 -2.49
N GLU A 149 14.82 -3.74 -2.01
CA GLU A 149 15.02 -4.94 -2.83
C GLU A 149 13.92 -5.04 -3.89
N GLU A 150 12.66 -4.86 -3.47
CA GLU A 150 11.50 -4.83 -4.36
C GLU A 150 11.61 -3.75 -5.44
N PHE A 151 12.11 -2.56 -5.10
CA PHE A 151 12.27 -1.46 -6.05
C PHE A 151 13.34 -1.74 -7.11
N TRP A 152 14.51 -2.23 -6.69
CA TRP A 152 15.63 -2.47 -7.61
C TRP A 152 15.43 -3.70 -8.49
N GLU A 153 14.76 -4.75 -7.99
CA GLU A 153 14.32 -5.87 -8.86
C GLU A 153 13.34 -5.39 -9.94
N ALA A 154 12.49 -4.42 -9.60
CA ALA A 154 11.50 -3.89 -10.52
C ALA A 154 12.11 -2.95 -11.60
N ALA A 155 13.30 -2.39 -11.36
CA ALA A 155 13.97 -1.41 -12.24
C ALA A 155 15.44 -1.80 -12.55
N PRO A 156 15.68 -2.93 -13.26
CA PRO A 156 17.03 -3.46 -13.50
C PRO A 156 17.88 -2.61 -14.45
N GLN A 157 17.26 -1.79 -15.31
CA GLN A 157 17.97 -0.85 -16.19
C GLN A 157 17.94 0.53 -15.53
N THR A 158 18.97 0.82 -14.73
CA THR A 158 19.09 2.08 -13.98
C THR A 158 20.40 2.80 -14.32
N LEU A 159 20.30 4.10 -14.59
CA LEU A 159 21.44 5.02 -14.70
C LEU A 159 21.48 5.93 -13.47
N PHE A 160 22.54 5.79 -12.66
CA PHE A 160 22.82 6.68 -11.54
C PHE A 160 23.59 7.89 -12.02
N VAL A 161 23.10 9.09 -11.66
CA VAL A 161 23.74 10.36 -12.00
C VAL A 161 24.09 11.08 -10.70
N SER A 162 25.37 11.35 -10.48
CA SER A 162 25.83 12.23 -9.42
C SER A 162 27.27 12.68 -9.65
N ALA A 163 27.61 13.87 -9.14
CA ALA A 163 29.00 14.33 -9.04
C ALA A 163 29.79 13.60 -7.92
N THR A 164 29.10 13.04 -6.93
CA THR A 164 29.71 12.39 -5.74
C THR A 164 29.06 11.04 -5.49
N PRO A 165 29.32 10.03 -6.34
CA PRO A 165 28.63 8.74 -6.29
C PRO A 165 28.79 8.04 -4.93
N GLY A 166 27.71 7.41 -4.45
CA GLY A 166 27.70 6.65 -3.20
C GLY A 166 28.22 5.21 -3.35
N ASP A 167 28.35 4.48 -2.23
CA ASP A 167 28.93 3.12 -2.21
C ASP A 167 28.10 2.04 -2.94
N LEU A 168 26.81 2.31 -3.22
CA LEU A 168 25.88 1.40 -3.89
C LEU A 168 25.84 1.57 -5.41
N GLU A 169 26.57 2.56 -5.94
CA GLU A 169 26.69 2.90 -7.37
C GLU A 169 27.93 2.28 -8.01
#